data_AF-A0A9Q3H1F6-F1
#
_entry.id   AF-A0A9Q3H1F6-F1
#
_cell.length_a   1.000
_cell.length_b   1.000
_cell.length_c   1.000
_cell.angle_alpha   90.00
_cell.angle_beta   90.00
_cell.angle_gamma   90.00
#
_symmetry.space_group_name_H-M   'P 1'
#
loop_
_entity.id
_entity.type
_entity.pdbx_description
1 polymer ?
#
loop_
_entity_poly.entity_id
_entity_poly.type
_entity_poly.pdbx_seq_one_letter_code
_entity_poly.pdbx_strand_id
1 'polypeptide(L)'
;MELYLDMKRLYPPMLRRPPYTASLETRKEIEKHINELLDMDVIRKIGHNKIVEITTPVLITWHDGNSRLCGDFRALNKFTKAER
;
A
#
# COMPACT_ATOMS: atom_id res chain seq x y z
N MET A 1 -17.73 -13.97 -3.22
CA MET A 1 -17.58 -13.07 -4.38
C MET A 1 -16.10 -12.88 -4.58
N GLU A 2 -15.52 -13.42 -5.65
CA GLU A 2 -14.10 -13.22 -5.95
C GLU A 2 -13.96 -11.89 -6.69
N LEU A 3 -13.19 -10.96 -6.12
CA LEU A 3 -12.86 -9.69 -6.77
C LEU A 3 -11.66 -9.94 -7.68
N TYR A 4 -11.85 -9.75 -8.99
CA TYR A 4 -10.76 -9.88 -9.97
C TYR A 4 -10.16 -8.52 -10.29
N LEU A 5 -8.83 -8.40 -10.17
CA LEU A 5 -8.10 -7.29 -10.76
C LEU A 5 -8.17 -7.43 -12.29
N ASP A 6 -8.66 -6.39 -12.96
CA ASP A 6 -8.80 -6.31 -14.42
C ASP A 6 -7.46 -6.23 -15.17
N MET A 7 -6.37 -5.91 -14.47
CA MET A 7 -5.02 -5.94 -15.03
C MET A 7 -4.43 -7.35 -15.13
N LYS A 8 -3.90 -7.68 -16.31
CA LYS A 8 -3.07 -8.86 -16.53
C LYS A 8 -1.58 -8.47 -16.54
N ARG A 9 -0.73 -9.37 -16.05
CA ARG A 9 0.75 -9.26 -16.19
C ARG A 9 1.13 -9.11 -17.68
N LEU A 10 2.20 -8.40 -18.04
CA LEU A 10 3.24 -7.76 -17.22
C LEU A 10 2.85 -6.33 -16.77
N TYR A 11 3.06 -6.01 -15.49
CA TYR A 11 2.72 -4.71 -14.94
C TYR A 11 3.70 -3.61 -15.42
N PRO A 12 3.19 -2.39 -15.73
CA PRO A 12 4.05 -1.27 -16.12
C PRO A 12 5.11 -0.94 -15.05
N PRO A 13 6.37 -0.65 -15.42
CA PRO A 13 7.42 -0.28 -14.46
C PRO A 13 7.07 0.90 -13.55
N MET A 14 6.22 1.82 -14.03
CA MET A 14 5.74 2.96 -13.25
C MET A 14 4.90 2.58 -12.00
N LEU A 15 4.42 1.34 -11.92
CA LEU A 15 3.74 0.81 -10.73
C LEU A 15 4.71 0.36 -9.63
N ARG A 16 6.03 0.37 -9.87
CA ARG A 16 7.05 0.18 -8.82
C ARG A 16 7.43 1.53 -8.23
N ARG A 17 6.55 2.07 -7.39
CA ARG A 17 6.75 3.38 -6.76
C ARG A 17 7.64 3.22 -5.52
N PRO A 18 8.72 4.01 -5.38
CA PRO A 18 9.54 4.00 -4.16
C PRO A 18 8.75 4.60 -2.98
N PRO A 19 9.13 4.27 -1.73
CA PRO A 19 8.56 4.92 -0.57
C PRO A 19 8.88 6.41 -0.54
N TYR A 20 7.97 7.21 0.01
CA TYR A 20 8.24 8.63 0.26
C TYR A 20 9.22 8.79 1.43
N THR A 21 9.99 9.87 1.40
CA THR A 21 10.78 10.27 2.58
C THR A 21 9.82 10.64 3.72
N ALA A 22 10.17 10.23 4.93
CA ALA A 22 9.34 10.40 6.12
C ALA A 22 10.21 10.80 7.31
N SER A 23 9.67 11.66 8.18
CA SER A 23 10.30 12.03 9.45
C SER A 23 10.33 10.83 10.40
N LEU A 24 11.10 10.92 11.47
CA LEU A 24 11.16 9.87 12.49
C LEU A 24 9.77 9.62 13.11
N GLU A 25 9.01 10.68 13.39
CA GLU A 25 7.65 10.56 13.93
C GLU A 25 6.70 9.89 12.95
N THR A 26 6.72 10.32 11.68
CA THR A 26 5.89 9.67 10.64
C THR A 26 6.24 8.19 10.49
N ARG A 27 7.52 7.81 10.57
CA ARG A 27 7.92 6.39 10.49
C ARG A 27 7.39 5.58 11.67
N LYS A 28 7.42 6.11 12.89
CA LYS A 28 6.85 5.45 14.08
C LYS A 28 5.36 5.20 13.93
N GLU A 29 4.62 6.19 13.44
CA GLU A 29 3.19 6.03 13.17
C GLU A 29 2.92 5.01 12.06
N ILE A 30 3.70 5.03 10.97
CA ILE A 30 3.59 4.00 9.91
C ILE A 30 3.82 2.61 10.50
N GLU A 31 4.89 2.43 11.28
CA GLU A 31 5.24 1.15 11.89
C GLU A 31 4.15 0.65 12.84
N LYS A 32 3.59 1.53 13.66
CA LYS A 32 2.43 1.24 14.51
C LYS A 32 1.26 0.68 13.69
N HIS A 33 0.81 1.42 12.67
CA HIS A 33 -0.31 1.00 11.81
C HIS A 33 -0.02 -0.32 11.07
N ILE A 34 1.21 -0.50 10.57
CA ILE A 34 1.59 -1.73 9.88
C ILE A 34 1.57 -2.94 10.82
N ASN A 35 2.05 -2.80 12.06
CA ASN A 35 2.01 -3.87 13.05
C ASN A 35 0.57 -4.22 13.44
N GLU A 36 -0.28 -3.23 13.68
CA GLU A 36 -1.71 -3.46 13.94
C GLU A 36 -2.39 -4.22 12.79
N LEU A 37 -2.11 -3.86 11.53
CA LEU A 37 -2.65 -4.56 10.36
C LEU A 37 -2.10 -5.98 10.19
N LEU A 38 -0.86 -6.23 10.60
CA LEU A 38 -0.27 -7.57 10.63
C LEU A 38 -0.91 -8.43 11.71
N ASP A 39 -1.13 -7.88 12.90
CA ASP A 39 -1.74 -8.58 14.04
C ASP A 39 -3.21 -8.92 13.77
N MET A 40 -3.91 -8.09 13.00
CA MET A 40 -5.29 -8.32 12.54
C MET A 40 -5.38 -9.24 11.31
N ASP A 41 -4.25 -9.75 10.78
CA ASP A 41 -4.16 -10.55 9.55
C ASP A 41 -4.80 -9.88 8.31
N VAL A 42 -4.83 -8.53 8.29
CA VAL A 42 -5.32 -7.74 7.15
C VAL A 42 -4.26 -7.66 6.05
N ILE A 43 -2.99 -7.58 6.45
CA ILE A 43 -1.85 -7.60 5.55
C ILE A 43 -0.86 -8.69 5.98
N ARG A 44 0.03 -9.08 5.08
CA ARG A 44 1.09 -10.05 5.37
C ARG A 44 2.42 -9.64 4.77
N LYS A 45 3.51 -10.10 5.39
CA LYS A 45 4.84 -9.96 4.80
C LYS A 45 4.96 -10.82 3.54
N ILE A 46 5.57 -10.26 2.51
CA ILE A 46 5.96 -11.00 1.30
C ILE A 46 7.37 -11.55 1.52
N GLY A 47 7.55 -12.86 1.33
CA GLY A 47 8.86 -13.50 1.49
C GLY A 47 9.88 -13.00 0.46
N HIS A 48 11.16 -12.97 0.84
CA HIS A 48 12.28 -12.50 0.01
C HIS A 48 12.41 -13.23 -1.34
N ASN A 49 11.86 -14.44 -1.46
CA ASN A 49 11.87 -15.24 -2.68
C ASN A 49 10.75 -14.88 -3.68
N LYS A 50 9.90 -13.91 -3.37
CA LYS A 50 8.80 -13.50 -4.25
C LYS A 50 9.15 -12.23 -5.00
N ILE A 51 8.88 -12.23 -6.30
CA ILE A 51 9.00 -11.02 -7.14
C ILE A 51 7.84 -10.10 -6.80
N VAL A 52 8.15 -8.89 -6.33
CA VAL A 52 7.19 -7.80 -6.13
C VAL A 52 7.22 -6.90 -7.36
N GLU A 53 6.16 -6.94 -8.15
CA GLU A 53 6.08 -6.19 -9.42
C GLU A 53 5.40 -4.82 -9.28
N ILE A 54 4.62 -4.63 -8.20
CA ILE A 54 3.88 -3.41 -7.89
C ILE A 54 4.21 -3.01 -6.46
N THR A 55 4.52 -1.74 -6.24
CA THR A 55 4.69 -1.16 -4.91
C THR A 55 3.95 0.17 -4.85
N THR A 56 3.28 0.44 -3.72
CA THR A 56 2.55 1.69 -3.50
C THR A 56 3.08 2.35 -2.23
N PRO A 57 3.50 3.62 -2.27
CA PRO A 57 3.95 4.31 -1.08
C PRO A 57 2.76 4.59 -0.17
N VAL A 58 3.03 4.59 1.13
CA VAL A 58 2.07 4.95 2.17
C VAL A 58 2.46 6.28 2.79
N LEU A 59 1.49 6.98 3.33
CA LEU A 59 1.66 8.22 4.08
C LEU A 59 0.76 8.23 5.32
N ILE A 60 1.08 9.10 6.27
CA ILE A 60 0.23 9.36 7.43
C ILE A 60 -0.56 10.65 7.19
N THR A 61 -1.85 10.58 7.42
CA THR A 61 -2.73 11.75 7.51
C THR A 61 -3.31 11.85 8.90
N TRP A 62 -3.45 13.06 9.44
CA TRP A 62 -3.97 13.30 10.78
C TRP A 62 -5.42 13.78 10.72
N HIS A 63 -6.26 13.27 11.59
CA HIS A 63 -7.65 13.69 11.74
C HIS A 63 -8.09 13.52 13.19
N ASP A 64 -8.62 14.56 13.81
CA ASP A 64 -9.07 14.58 15.23
C ASP A 64 -8.04 13.98 16.20
N GLY A 65 -6.77 14.35 16.05
CA GLY A 65 -5.69 13.86 16.90
C GLY A 65 -5.26 12.41 16.64
N ASN A 66 -5.90 11.70 15.69
CA ASN A 66 -5.56 10.34 15.33
C ASN A 66 -4.84 10.29 13.97
N SER A 67 -3.82 9.43 13.89
CA SER A 67 -3.12 9.14 12.64
C SER A 67 -3.88 8.10 11.83
N ARG A 68 -3.84 8.23 10.50
CA ARG A 68 -4.41 7.26 9.55
C ARG A 68 -3.34 6.90 8.52
N LEU A 69 -3.17 5.61 8.26
CA LEU A 69 -2.30 5.10 7.20
C LEU A 69 -3.04 5.11 5.86
N CYS A 70 -2.50 5.84 4.88
CA CYS A 70 -3.11 6.02 3.56
C CYS A 70 -2.16 5.51 2.46
N GLY A 71 -2.61 4.55 1.66
CA GLY A 71 -1.88 4.09 0.47
C GLY A 71 -2.14 4.99 -0.74
N ASP A 72 -1.09 5.45 -1.41
CA ASP A 72 -1.20 6.29 -2.60
C ASP A 72 -1.46 5.46 -3.87
N PHE A 73 -2.66 4.89 -3.96
CA PHE A 73 -3.06 4.03 -5.07
C PHE A 73 -3.36 4.78 -6.37
N ARG A 74 -3.10 6.10 -6.46
CA ARG A 74 -3.43 6.89 -7.67
C ARG A 74 -2.80 6.33 -8.94
N ALA A 75 -1.58 5.79 -8.85
CA ALA A 75 -0.92 5.15 -9.99
C ALA A 75 -1.63 3.84 -10.38
N LEU A 76 -1.96 3.00 -9.40
CA LEU A 76 -2.67 1.73 -9.61
C LEU A 76 -4.08 1.93 -10.16
N ASN A 77 -4.79 2.95 -9.67
CA ASN A 77 -6.15 3.29 -10.07
C ASN A 77 -6.26 3.74 -11.54
N LYS A 78 -5.16 4.15 -12.19
CA LYS A 78 -5.16 4.44 -13.64
C LYS A 78 -5.28 3.19 -14.49
N PHE A 79 -4.95 2.04 -13.92
CA PHE A 79 -4.94 0.77 -14.62
C PHE A 79 -5.98 -0.23 -14.09
N THR A 80 -6.68 0.13 -13.02
CA THR A 80 -7.76 -0.68 -12.46
C THR A 80 -9.10 -0.02 -12.65
N LYS A 81 -10.12 -0.82 -12.96
CA LYS A 81 -11.51 -0.39 -13.04
C LYS A 81 -12.28 -1.00 -11.88
N ALA A 82 -13.08 -0.17 -11.21
CA ALA A 82 -14.07 -0.68 -10.28
C ALA A 82 -15.12 -1.48 -11.05
N GLU A 83 -15.51 -2.64 -10.53
CA GLU A 83 -16.76 -3.28 -10.94
C GLU A 83 -17.92 -2.31 -10.66
N ARG A 84 -18.76 -2.08 -11.67
CA ARG A 84 -19.99 -1.28 -11.55
C ARG A 84 -21.13 -2.14 -11.07
#